data_AF-A0A0L1IVT6-F1
#
_entry.id   AF-A0A0L1IVT6-F1
#
_cell.length_a   1.000
_cell.length_b   1.000
_cell.length_c   1.000
_cell.angle_alpha   90.00
_cell.angle_beta   90.00
_cell.angle_gamma   90.00
#
_symmetry.space_group_name_H-M   'P 1'
#
loop_
_entity.id
_entity.type
_entity.pdbx_description
1 polymer ?
#
loop_
_entity_poly.entity_id
_entity_poly.type
_entity_poly.pdbx_seq_one_letter_code
_entity_poly.pdbx_strand_id
1 'polypeptide(L)'
;MVRIKPANVVLLLSLLLTDGHAADTKLSESLVGCDEVSCPKESYYDRCTVGDKTFLGIGLARIPDVPSTLEGLSLIKGVNVSHGEEGKRPFNSAYYLGTPSELDVKDLNGCVVTFNDPPEKQFDGPIKIGKDRNITDVQAARGTCPDIIEQRCIDTLTERARSVTNATSTGNVCAALERELKQNTFEGCGDLGGKGKGLGNFTVTSFGDLLTVKNSTDCWPIKPKSDGLALITENTAVGNRTVESMYQEAWKITPVLTVFVGKGNSSLVDRASSQMTCLKVVTEENPEEEENSSKNSAYMLSASPHVSVMAMLIAAAWVVL
;
A
#
# COMPACT_ATOMS: atom_id res chain seq x y z
N MET A 1 -35.83 67.70 -17.86
CA MET A 1 -35.04 66.94 -16.86
C MET A 1 -35.98 65.98 -16.13
N VAL A 2 -35.93 64.70 -16.47
CA VAL A 2 -36.64 63.64 -15.74
C VAL A 2 -35.66 62.49 -15.54
N ARG A 3 -35.48 62.11 -14.27
CA ARG A 3 -34.54 61.12 -13.74
C ARG A 3 -34.83 59.71 -14.27
N ILE A 4 -33.82 59.05 -14.83
CA ILE A 4 -33.80 57.62 -15.10
C ILE A 4 -33.37 56.90 -13.81
N LYS A 5 -34.15 55.91 -13.35
CA LYS A 5 -33.86 55.06 -12.18
C LYS A 5 -32.81 53.99 -12.56
N PRO A 6 -31.87 53.65 -11.66
CA PRO A 6 -30.93 52.57 -11.91
C PRO A 6 -31.64 51.21 -11.79
N ALA A 7 -31.38 50.35 -12.77
CA ALA A 7 -31.86 48.98 -12.82
C ALA A 7 -31.20 48.11 -11.73
N ASN A 8 -31.98 47.19 -11.17
CA ASN A 8 -31.52 46.15 -10.26
C ASN A 8 -30.49 45.26 -10.96
N VAL A 9 -29.23 45.32 -10.52
CA VAL A 9 -28.20 44.33 -10.81
C VAL A 9 -28.47 43.14 -9.90
N VAL A 10 -29.11 42.10 -10.43
CA VAL A 10 -29.23 40.81 -9.75
C VAL A 10 -27.93 40.05 -9.95
N LEU A 11 -27.23 39.76 -8.85
CA LEU A 11 -26.06 38.89 -8.79
C LEU A 11 -26.40 37.51 -9.38
N LEU A 12 -25.80 37.19 -10.52
CA LEU A 12 -25.59 35.81 -10.98
C LEU A 12 -24.15 35.45 -10.62
N LEU A 13 -23.93 34.97 -9.38
CA LEU A 13 -22.61 34.51 -8.95
C LEU A 13 -22.75 33.30 -8.02
N SER A 14 -23.20 32.18 -8.57
CA SER A 14 -23.17 30.89 -7.88
C SER A 14 -23.48 29.78 -8.87
N LEU A 15 -22.44 29.24 -9.54
CA LEU A 15 -22.47 27.93 -10.24
C LEU A 15 -21.10 27.48 -10.82
N LEU A 16 -19.96 27.78 -10.17
CA LEU A 16 -18.64 27.33 -10.65
C LEU A 16 -17.73 26.71 -9.57
N LEU A 17 -18.25 25.83 -8.71
CA LEU A 17 -17.43 25.13 -7.71
C LEU A 17 -17.85 23.66 -7.50
N THR A 18 -18.04 22.87 -8.56
CA THR A 18 -18.28 21.41 -8.39
C THR A 18 -17.36 20.49 -9.19
N ASP A 19 -16.54 20.99 -10.12
CA ASP A 19 -15.71 20.10 -10.96
C ASP A 19 -14.30 19.84 -10.41
N GLY A 20 -13.97 20.34 -9.21
CA GLY A 20 -12.63 20.24 -8.62
C GLY A 20 -12.34 18.99 -7.77
N HIS A 21 -13.34 18.21 -7.36
CA HIS A 21 -13.14 17.09 -6.40
C HIS A 21 -13.05 15.70 -7.06
N ALA A 22 -13.51 15.53 -8.30
CA ALA A 22 -13.54 14.22 -8.94
C ALA A 22 -12.17 13.76 -9.49
N ALA A 23 -11.23 14.68 -9.73
CA ALA A 23 -9.90 14.35 -10.26
C ALA A 23 -8.95 13.77 -9.19
N ASP A 24 -9.20 14.06 -7.91
CA ASP A 24 -8.33 13.63 -6.81
C ASP A 24 -8.67 12.24 -6.28
N THR A 25 -9.64 11.53 -6.84
CA THR A 25 -10.03 10.18 -6.39
C THR A 25 -9.60 9.07 -7.37
N LYS A 26 -9.35 9.41 -8.64
CA LYS A 26 -8.96 8.44 -9.67
C LYS A 26 -7.44 8.25 -9.71
N LEU A 27 -7.00 7.00 -9.76
CA LEU A 27 -5.61 6.64 -10.04
C LEU A 27 -5.39 6.56 -11.56
N SER A 28 -4.20 6.95 -12.00
CA SER A 28 -3.79 6.85 -13.42
C SER A 28 -3.70 5.40 -13.90
N GLU A 29 -3.29 4.48 -13.01
CA GLU A 29 -3.18 3.04 -13.26
C GLU A 29 -3.68 2.20 -12.08
N SER A 30 -3.80 0.89 -12.26
CA SER A 30 -4.26 -0.06 -11.23
C SER A 30 -3.30 -0.15 -10.02
N LEU A 31 -2.00 0.07 -10.26
CA LEU A 31 -0.95 0.15 -9.25
C LEU A 31 -0.07 1.36 -9.58
N VAL A 32 0.00 2.32 -8.66
CA VAL A 32 0.75 3.57 -8.82
C VAL A 32 1.81 3.74 -7.74
N GLY A 33 2.84 4.53 -8.06
CA GLY A 33 3.95 4.83 -7.18
C GLY A 33 3.88 6.21 -6.53
N CYS A 34 5.04 6.68 -6.07
CA CYS A 34 5.17 7.92 -5.33
C CYS A 34 4.85 9.19 -6.12
N ASP A 35 5.07 9.21 -7.44
CA ASP A 35 4.76 10.39 -8.26
C ASP A 35 3.26 10.72 -8.27
N GLU A 36 2.38 9.71 -8.31
CA GLU A 36 0.92 9.90 -8.32
C GLU A 36 0.38 10.45 -6.99
N VAL A 37 1.04 10.08 -5.87
CA VAL A 37 0.67 10.54 -4.53
C VAL A 37 1.57 11.67 -4.02
N SER A 38 2.43 12.23 -4.87
CA SER A 38 3.32 13.34 -4.53
C SER A 38 4.18 13.09 -3.27
N CYS A 39 4.84 11.94 -3.19
CA CYS A 39 5.81 11.71 -2.11
C CYS A 39 6.95 12.75 -2.15
N PRO A 40 7.50 13.14 -1.00
CA PRO A 40 8.78 13.85 -0.94
C PRO A 40 9.90 13.08 -1.65
N LYS A 41 10.86 13.83 -2.19
CA LYS A 41 12.12 13.29 -2.71
C LYS A 41 13.28 13.73 -1.83
N GLU A 42 14.18 12.80 -1.52
CA GLU A 42 15.47 13.09 -0.91
C GLU A 42 16.55 12.94 -1.98
N SER A 43 17.12 14.07 -2.41
CA SER A 43 17.88 14.16 -3.66
C SER A 43 17.02 13.76 -4.86
N TYR A 44 17.22 12.55 -5.39
CA TYR A 44 16.53 12.02 -6.57
C TYR A 44 15.61 10.83 -6.25
N TYR A 45 15.59 10.39 -4.99
CA TYR A 45 14.88 9.18 -4.59
C TYR A 45 13.62 9.50 -3.82
N ASP A 46 12.56 8.75 -4.11
CA ASP A 46 11.33 8.82 -3.34
C ASP A 46 11.58 8.46 -1.87
N ARG A 47 10.95 9.26 -0.99
CA ARG A 47 10.95 9.04 0.45
C ARG A 47 9.57 9.35 1.01
N CYS A 48 8.92 8.33 1.55
CA CYS A 48 7.62 8.49 2.18
C CYS A 48 7.69 8.06 3.65
N THR A 49 7.61 9.03 4.56
CA THR A 49 7.57 8.75 6.00
C THR A 49 6.13 8.67 6.48
N VAL A 50 5.75 7.52 7.06
CA VAL A 50 4.44 7.28 7.66
C VAL A 50 4.66 6.82 9.10
N GLY A 51 4.19 7.63 10.05
CA GLY A 51 4.48 7.39 11.47
C GLY A 51 5.99 7.50 11.74
N ASP A 52 6.60 6.43 12.21
CA ASP A 52 8.03 6.32 12.52
C ASP A 52 8.86 5.64 11.43
N LYS A 53 8.25 5.32 10.27
CA LYS A 53 8.89 4.54 9.20
C LYS A 53 9.03 5.33 7.91
N THR A 54 10.25 5.39 7.39
CA THR A 54 10.55 5.98 6.07
C THR A 54 10.69 4.88 5.03
N PHE A 55 9.88 4.93 3.98
CA PHE A 55 9.89 3.97 2.88
C PHE A 55 10.71 4.45 1.70
N LEU A 56 11.31 3.50 0.98
CA LEU A 56 12.06 3.74 -0.27
C LEU A 56 11.19 4.22 -1.44
N GLY A 57 9.89 4.07 -1.28
CA GLY A 57 8.83 4.30 -2.25
C GLY A 57 7.57 3.62 -1.74
N ILE A 58 6.46 3.78 -2.47
CA ILE A 58 5.18 3.15 -2.14
C ILE A 58 4.58 2.47 -3.37
N GLY A 59 3.66 1.56 -3.14
CA GLY A 59 2.67 1.13 -4.12
C GLY A 59 1.28 1.36 -3.58
N LEU A 60 0.41 2.00 -4.36
CA LEU A 60 -0.99 2.24 -4.04
C LEU A 60 -1.87 1.57 -5.12
N ALA A 61 -2.84 0.78 -4.70
CA ALA A 61 -3.84 0.18 -5.58
C ALA A 61 -5.24 0.29 -4.96
N ARG A 62 -6.27 0.53 -5.79
CA ARG A 62 -7.66 0.40 -5.33
C ARG A 62 -8.01 -1.08 -5.17
N ILE A 63 -8.88 -1.39 -4.22
CA ILE A 63 -9.46 -2.73 -4.12
C ILE A 63 -10.54 -2.82 -5.21
N PRO A 64 -10.39 -3.70 -6.22
CA PRO A 64 -11.31 -3.76 -7.34
C PRO A 64 -12.65 -4.36 -6.90
N ASP A 65 -13.72 -4.06 -7.64
CA ASP A 65 -15.03 -4.74 -7.54
C ASP A 65 -15.59 -4.85 -6.10
N VAL A 66 -15.36 -3.80 -5.30
CA VAL A 66 -15.98 -3.65 -3.98
C VAL A 66 -17.42 -3.12 -4.10
N PRO A 67 -18.31 -3.45 -3.15
CA PRO A 67 -19.63 -2.80 -3.07
C PRO A 67 -19.50 -1.28 -3.03
N SER A 68 -20.50 -0.56 -3.55
CA SER A 68 -20.46 0.91 -3.67
C SER A 68 -20.27 1.64 -2.34
N THR A 69 -20.74 1.06 -1.23
CA THR A 69 -20.53 1.57 0.14
C THR A 69 -19.08 1.51 0.60
N LEU A 70 -18.25 0.73 -0.10
CA LEU A 70 -16.81 0.54 0.15
C LEU A 70 -15.95 1.10 -0.99
N GLU A 71 -16.55 1.85 -1.93
CA GLU A 71 -15.81 2.48 -3.02
C GLU A 71 -14.73 3.41 -2.47
N GLY A 72 -13.56 3.43 -3.12
CA GLY A 72 -12.42 4.22 -2.65
C GLY A 72 -11.50 3.49 -1.66
N LEU A 73 -11.89 2.32 -1.12
CA LEU A 73 -10.94 1.49 -0.37
C LEU A 73 -9.70 1.18 -1.22
N SER A 74 -8.54 1.27 -0.59
CA SER A 74 -7.26 1.07 -1.25
C SER A 74 -6.28 0.31 -0.36
N LEU A 75 -5.27 -0.28 -0.99
CA LEU A 75 -4.18 -0.95 -0.30
C LEU A 75 -2.87 -0.28 -0.66
N ILE A 76 -2.02 -0.12 0.35
CA ILE A 76 -0.74 0.54 0.23
C ILE A 76 0.34 -0.40 0.73
N LYS A 77 1.46 -0.47 0.02
CA LYS A 77 2.68 -1.15 0.45
C LYS A 77 3.83 -0.15 0.48
N GLY A 78 4.56 -0.12 1.58
CA GLY A 78 5.86 0.55 1.70
C GLY A 78 6.94 -0.44 2.10
N VAL A 79 8.19 -0.18 1.72
CA VAL A 79 9.35 -0.97 2.19
C VAL A 79 10.38 -0.06 2.84
N ASN A 80 10.66 -0.32 4.11
CA ASN A 80 11.75 0.28 4.85
C ASN A 80 12.94 -0.68 4.84
N VAL A 81 14.12 -0.14 4.52
CA VAL A 81 15.37 -0.90 4.53
C VAL A 81 16.27 -0.31 5.60
N SER A 82 16.70 -1.16 6.52
CA SER A 82 17.54 -0.76 7.65
C SER A 82 18.90 -1.44 7.61
N HIS A 83 19.82 -0.94 8.42
CA HIS A 83 21.12 -1.56 8.61
C HIS A 83 20.98 -2.74 9.58
N GLY A 84 21.26 -3.95 9.10
CA GLY A 84 21.38 -5.14 9.95
C GLY A 84 22.82 -5.41 10.38
N GLU A 85 22.96 -6.42 11.25
CA GLU A 85 24.24 -7.02 11.62
C GLU A 85 25.02 -7.55 10.41
N GLU A 86 26.31 -7.88 10.60
CA GLU A 86 27.28 -8.27 9.56
C GLU A 86 26.67 -9.06 8.39
N GLY A 87 26.75 -8.48 7.18
CA GLY A 87 26.30 -9.10 5.94
C GLY A 87 24.78 -9.17 5.72
N LYS A 88 23.98 -8.90 6.75
CA LYS A 88 22.51 -8.94 6.71
C LYS A 88 21.91 -7.56 6.46
N ARG A 89 20.72 -7.56 5.86
CA ARG A 89 19.92 -6.38 5.57
C ARG A 89 18.44 -6.72 5.79
N PRO A 90 17.79 -6.14 6.82
CA PRO A 90 16.35 -6.27 7.01
C PRO A 90 15.57 -5.42 6.00
N PHE A 91 14.54 -6.03 5.42
CA PHE A 91 13.56 -5.41 4.55
C PHE A 91 12.20 -5.51 5.24
N ASN A 92 11.76 -4.41 5.84
CA ASN A 92 10.47 -4.34 6.52
C ASN A 92 9.42 -3.84 5.52
N SER A 93 8.56 -4.75 5.06
CA SER A 93 7.38 -4.41 4.25
C SER A 93 6.23 -4.08 5.19
N ALA A 94 5.66 -2.89 5.05
CA ALA A 94 4.47 -2.45 5.78
C ALA A 94 3.29 -2.34 4.81
N TYR A 95 2.12 -2.84 5.24
CA TYR A 95 0.91 -2.88 4.45
C TYR A 95 -0.18 -2.07 5.15
N TYR A 96 -0.86 -1.19 4.43
CA TYR A 96 -1.90 -0.33 4.98
C TYR A 96 -3.20 -0.47 4.19
N LEU A 97 -4.30 -0.29 4.91
CA LEU A 97 -5.62 -0.10 4.35
C LEU A 97 -5.89 1.41 4.29
N GLY A 98 -6.23 1.89 3.10
CA GLY A 98 -6.75 3.22 2.86
C GLY A 98 -8.26 3.24 2.93
N THR A 99 -8.83 4.17 3.70
CA THR A 99 -10.29 4.31 3.88
C THR A 99 -10.76 5.71 3.49
N PRO A 100 -11.83 5.85 2.70
CA PRO A 100 -12.46 7.15 2.47
C PRO A 100 -12.75 7.90 3.76
N SER A 101 -12.66 9.23 3.73
CA SER A 101 -12.79 10.09 4.92
C SER A 101 -14.10 9.92 5.72
N GLU A 102 -15.14 9.48 5.04
CA GLU A 102 -16.49 9.24 5.55
C GLU A 102 -16.68 7.84 6.14
N LEU A 103 -15.68 6.97 6.02
CA LEU A 103 -15.72 5.57 6.46
C LEU A 103 -14.72 5.32 7.59
N ASP A 104 -15.21 4.91 8.76
CA ASP A 104 -14.35 4.44 9.85
C ASP A 104 -13.93 2.98 9.58
N VAL A 105 -12.63 2.71 9.66
CA VAL A 105 -12.08 1.35 9.55
C VAL A 105 -12.71 0.37 10.55
N LYS A 106 -13.19 0.87 11.70
CA LYS A 106 -13.87 0.06 12.72
C LYS A 106 -15.26 -0.42 12.32
N ASP A 107 -15.87 0.23 11.33
CA ASP A 107 -17.16 -0.19 10.77
C ASP A 107 -16.99 -1.33 9.75
N LEU A 108 -15.77 -1.56 9.29
CA LEU A 108 -15.44 -2.69 8.41
C LEU A 108 -15.44 -4.01 9.18
N ASN A 109 -16.04 -5.02 8.57
CA ASN A 109 -16.07 -6.37 9.09
C ASN A 109 -15.45 -7.33 8.08
N GLY A 110 -14.55 -8.19 8.54
CA GLY A 110 -13.81 -9.11 7.68
C GLY A 110 -12.31 -9.09 7.94
N CYS A 111 -11.55 -9.48 6.92
CA CYS A 111 -10.16 -9.87 7.05
C CYS A 111 -9.35 -9.44 5.83
N VAL A 112 -8.05 -9.20 6.07
CA VAL A 112 -7.04 -9.09 5.03
C VAL A 112 -6.07 -10.26 5.16
N VAL A 113 -5.79 -10.94 4.06
CA VAL A 113 -4.77 -11.98 3.96
C VAL A 113 -3.62 -11.47 3.11
N THR A 114 -2.43 -11.36 3.71
CA THR A 114 -1.21 -10.96 3.03
C THR A 114 -0.39 -12.21 2.73
N PHE A 115 -0.18 -12.53 1.45
CA PHE A 115 0.68 -13.64 1.02
C PHE A 115 2.13 -13.15 0.98
N ASN A 116 2.91 -13.60 1.96
CA ASN A 116 4.22 -13.04 2.29
C ASN A 116 5.33 -13.49 1.32
N ASP A 117 5.13 -14.64 0.68
CA ASP A 117 5.99 -15.15 -0.37
C ASP A 117 5.53 -14.62 -1.73
N PRO A 118 6.44 -14.12 -2.58
CA PRO A 118 6.07 -13.53 -3.85
C PRO A 118 5.70 -14.62 -4.89
N PRO A 119 4.81 -14.29 -5.84
CA PRO A 119 4.54 -15.14 -6.99
C PRO A 119 5.78 -15.38 -7.85
N GLU A 120 5.79 -16.47 -8.63
CA GLU A 120 6.93 -16.79 -9.52
C GLU A 120 7.05 -15.82 -10.71
N LYS A 121 5.92 -15.29 -11.19
CA LYS A 121 5.88 -14.34 -12.31
C LYS A 121 6.06 -12.90 -11.82
N GLN A 122 6.61 -12.06 -12.69
CA GLN A 122 6.82 -10.63 -12.47
C GLN A 122 5.89 -9.83 -13.38
N PHE A 123 5.59 -8.59 -12.99
CA PHE A 123 4.89 -7.67 -13.89
C PHE A 123 5.79 -7.31 -15.08
N ASP A 124 5.15 -7.14 -16.23
CA ASP A 124 5.79 -6.46 -17.35
C ASP A 124 6.02 -4.98 -17.00
N GLY A 125 7.04 -4.40 -17.59
CA GLY A 125 7.47 -3.04 -17.28
C GLY A 125 8.29 -2.45 -18.42
N PRO A 126 8.66 -1.16 -18.30
CA PRO A 126 9.47 -0.51 -19.31
C PRO A 126 10.79 -1.26 -19.48
N ILE A 127 11.23 -1.40 -20.72
CA ILE A 127 12.47 -2.11 -21.05
C ILE A 127 13.64 -1.14 -20.85
N LYS A 128 14.55 -1.47 -19.93
CA LYS A 128 15.87 -0.87 -19.85
C LYS A 128 16.77 -1.52 -20.90
N ILE A 129 17.25 -0.71 -21.85
CA ILE A 129 18.20 -1.15 -22.87
C ILE A 129 19.57 -1.32 -22.19
N GLY A 130 19.91 -2.55 -21.82
CA GLY A 130 21.23 -2.90 -21.32
C GLY A 130 22.24 -3.07 -22.45
N LYS A 131 23.53 -3.06 -22.10
CA LYS A 131 24.63 -3.29 -23.06
C LYS A 131 24.56 -4.68 -23.73
N ASP A 132 24.09 -5.69 -23.01
CA ASP A 132 24.12 -7.10 -23.45
C ASP A 132 22.73 -7.72 -23.68
N ARG A 133 21.68 -7.17 -23.05
CA ARG A 133 20.28 -7.59 -23.24
C ARG A 133 19.31 -6.54 -22.73
N ASN A 134 18.12 -6.54 -23.31
CA ASN A 134 16.96 -5.83 -22.80
C ASN A 134 16.50 -6.49 -21.49
N ILE A 135 16.37 -5.71 -20.42
CA ILE A 135 15.83 -6.17 -19.14
C ILE A 135 14.61 -5.34 -18.77
N THR A 136 13.60 -5.97 -18.18
CA THR A 136 12.45 -5.26 -17.62
C THR A 136 12.90 -4.45 -16.41
N ASP A 137 12.50 -3.18 -16.35
CA ASP A 137 12.69 -2.37 -15.15
C ASP A 137 11.71 -2.79 -14.05
N VAL A 138 12.15 -3.68 -13.18
CA VAL A 138 11.36 -4.21 -12.06
C VAL A 138 10.87 -3.10 -11.12
N GLN A 139 11.57 -1.96 -11.05
CA GLN A 139 11.16 -0.86 -10.17
C GLN A 139 9.91 -0.14 -10.71
N ALA A 140 9.92 0.18 -12.00
CA ALA A 140 8.85 0.89 -12.70
C ALA A 140 7.74 -0.03 -13.24
N ALA A 141 7.94 -1.35 -13.23
CA ALA A 141 6.91 -2.32 -13.64
C ALA A 141 5.61 -2.16 -12.84
N ARG A 142 4.47 -2.38 -13.48
CA ARG A 142 3.12 -2.22 -12.92
C ARG A 142 2.20 -3.30 -13.47
N GLY A 143 1.18 -3.66 -12.72
CA GLY A 143 0.21 -4.65 -13.17
C GLY A 143 -0.83 -4.99 -12.12
N THR A 144 -1.60 -6.02 -12.43
CA THR A 144 -2.71 -6.56 -11.65
C THR A 144 -2.47 -8.04 -11.35
N CYS A 145 -3.17 -8.61 -10.37
CA CYS A 145 -2.96 -10.03 -10.05
C CYS A 145 -3.16 -11.00 -11.23
N PRO A 146 -4.16 -10.82 -12.12
CA PRO A 146 -4.31 -11.69 -13.29
C PRO A 146 -3.10 -11.72 -14.24
N ASP A 147 -2.22 -10.71 -14.20
CA ASP A 147 -1.02 -10.66 -15.04
C ASP A 147 0.05 -11.67 -14.58
N ILE A 148 0.04 -12.06 -13.30
CA ILE A 148 1.10 -12.87 -12.68
C ILE A 148 0.61 -14.09 -11.89
N ILE A 149 -0.68 -14.17 -11.60
CA ILE A 149 -1.32 -15.28 -10.89
C ILE A 149 -2.40 -15.84 -11.81
N GLU A 150 -2.46 -17.17 -11.93
CA GLU A 150 -3.50 -17.81 -12.72
C GLU A 150 -4.90 -17.43 -12.20
N GLN A 151 -5.79 -17.03 -13.10
CA GLN A 151 -7.15 -16.63 -12.74
C GLN A 151 -7.86 -17.73 -11.95
N ARG A 152 -7.63 -19.00 -12.28
CA ARG A 152 -8.18 -20.15 -11.54
C ARG A 152 -7.79 -20.13 -10.06
N CYS A 153 -6.57 -19.72 -9.72
CA CYS A 153 -6.14 -19.58 -8.33
C CYS A 153 -6.88 -18.43 -7.63
N ILE A 154 -6.98 -17.27 -8.29
CA ILE A 154 -7.69 -16.09 -7.76
C ILE A 154 -9.16 -16.45 -7.48
N ASP A 155 -9.82 -17.09 -8.44
CA ASP A 155 -11.22 -17.53 -8.33
C ASP A 155 -11.38 -18.53 -7.19
N THR A 156 -10.49 -19.54 -7.10
CA THR A 156 -10.54 -20.55 -6.04
C THR A 156 -10.39 -19.91 -4.66
N LEU A 157 -9.45 -18.99 -4.48
CA LEU A 157 -9.22 -18.32 -3.20
C LEU A 157 -10.39 -17.42 -2.80
N THR A 158 -10.91 -16.64 -3.75
CA THR A 158 -12.05 -15.75 -3.50
C THR A 158 -13.32 -16.54 -3.20
N GLU A 159 -13.57 -17.65 -3.90
CA GLU A 159 -14.70 -18.56 -3.66
C GLU A 159 -14.60 -19.23 -2.28
N ARG A 160 -13.42 -19.75 -1.92
CA ARG A 160 -13.18 -20.37 -0.62
C ARG A 160 -13.41 -19.38 0.53
N ALA A 161 -12.93 -18.15 0.38
CA ALA A 161 -13.20 -17.09 1.34
C ALA A 161 -14.70 -16.78 1.47
N ARG A 162 -15.44 -16.69 0.36
CA ARG A 162 -16.91 -16.50 0.38
C ARG A 162 -17.64 -17.67 1.01
N SER A 163 -17.17 -18.91 0.81
CA SER A 163 -17.78 -20.10 1.43
C SER A 163 -17.63 -20.08 2.95
N VAL A 164 -16.42 -19.79 3.46
CA VAL A 164 -16.14 -19.71 4.90
C VAL A 164 -16.99 -18.65 5.60
N THR A 165 -17.13 -17.48 4.98
CA THR A 165 -17.92 -16.37 5.53
C THR A 165 -19.41 -16.73 5.64
N ASN A 166 -19.97 -17.40 4.64
CA ASN A 166 -21.37 -17.86 4.67
C ASN A 166 -21.63 -18.97 5.69
N ALA A 167 -20.65 -19.85 5.92
CA ALA A 167 -20.79 -20.97 6.87
C ALA A 167 -20.61 -20.54 8.34
N THR A 168 -19.91 -19.42 8.59
CA THR A 168 -19.54 -18.97 9.94
C THR A 168 -20.57 -17.96 10.47
N SER A 169 -21.65 -18.44 11.07
CA SER A 169 -22.73 -17.59 11.59
C SER A 169 -22.46 -16.96 12.96
N THR A 170 -21.47 -17.44 13.71
CA THR A 170 -21.22 -17.02 15.12
C THR A 170 -19.75 -16.99 15.55
N GLY A 171 -18.81 -17.40 14.69
CA GLY A 171 -17.37 -17.50 15.00
C GLY A 171 -16.52 -16.37 14.43
N ASN A 172 -15.25 -16.29 14.85
CA ASN A 172 -14.27 -15.39 14.24
C ASN A 172 -13.99 -15.85 12.80
N VAL A 173 -14.53 -15.11 11.83
CA VAL A 173 -14.40 -15.39 10.40
C VAL A 173 -12.94 -15.44 9.95
N CYS A 174 -12.08 -14.58 10.50
CA CYS A 174 -10.67 -14.53 10.11
C CYS A 174 -9.90 -15.78 10.57
N ALA A 175 -10.17 -16.27 11.77
CA ALA A 175 -9.60 -17.54 12.23
C ALA A 175 -10.13 -18.73 11.41
N ALA A 176 -11.40 -18.70 11.01
CA ALA A 176 -11.97 -19.73 10.13
C ALA A 176 -11.34 -19.69 8.73
N LEU A 177 -11.12 -18.49 8.18
CA LEU A 177 -10.47 -18.28 6.89
C LEU A 177 -9.02 -18.74 6.93
N GLU A 178 -8.27 -18.38 7.97
CA GLU A 178 -6.90 -18.83 8.16
C GLU A 178 -6.81 -20.37 8.16
N ARG A 179 -7.72 -21.04 8.87
CA ARG A 179 -7.78 -22.51 8.89
C ARG A 179 -8.12 -23.11 7.54
N GLU A 180 -9.00 -22.49 6.76
CA GLU A 180 -9.33 -22.93 5.40
C GLU A 180 -8.11 -22.79 4.48
N LEU A 181 -7.41 -21.65 4.52
CA LEU A 181 -6.23 -21.40 3.69
C LEU A 181 -5.03 -22.28 4.06
N LYS A 182 -4.96 -22.78 5.30
CA LYS A 182 -3.96 -23.78 5.72
C LYS A 182 -4.24 -25.19 5.22
N GLN A 183 -5.40 -25.45 4.59
CA GLN A 183 -5.67 -26.76 3.99
C GLN A 183 -4.89 -26.91 2.68
N ASN A 184 -4.25 -28.07 2.46
CA ASN A 184 -3.26 -28.27 1.40
C ASN A 184 -3.83 -28.45 -0.03
N THR A 185 -5.06 -28.00 -0.31
CA THR A 185 -5.74 -28.26 -1.60
C THR A 185 -6.24 -26.98 -2.25
N PHE A 186 -5.33 -26.28 -2.95
CA PHE A 186 -5.66 -25.16 -3.83
C PHE A 186 -5.11 -25.45 -5.23
N GLU A 187 -5.93 -26.11 -6.07
CA GLU A 187 -5.55 -26.41 -7.45
C GLU A 187 -5.32 -25.12 -8.25
N GLY A 188 -4.21 -25.06 -8.98
CA GLY A 188 -3.83 -23.87 -9.77
C GLY A 188 -3.11 -22.78 -8.99
N CYS A 189 -2.96 -22.90 -7.67
CA CYS A 189 -2.24 -21.91 -6.85
C CYS A 189 -0.76 -22.24 -6.61
N GLY A 190 -0.15 -23.08 -7.46
CA GLY A 190 1.27 -23.44 -7.33
C GLY A 190 2.20 -22.23 -7.41
N ASP A 191 1.85 -21.27 -8.27
CA ASP A 191 2.71 -20.12 -8.57
C ASP A 191 2.53 -18.95 -7.57
N LEU A 192 1.62 -19.06 -6.58
CA LEU A 192 1.26 -17.94 -5.69
C LEU A 192 2.34 -17.65 -4.64
N GLY A 193 2.89 -18.70 -4.02
CA GLY A 193 3.91 -18.60 -2.96
C GLY A 193 5.32 -18.97 -3.43
N GLY A 194 5.61 -18.82 -4.73
CA GLY A 194 6.88 -19.23 -5.34
C GLY A 194 6.97 -20.73 -5.65
N LYS A 195 8.19 -21.29 -5.73
CA LYS A 195 8.50 -22.65 -6.23
C LYS A 195 8.03 -23.83 -5.35
N GLY A 196 6.96 -23.66 -4.58
CA GLY A 196 6.40 -24.63 -3.64
C GLY A 196 5.07 -25.25 -4.10
N LYS A 197 4.52 -26.14 -3.26
CA LYS A 197 3.12 -26.59 -3.40
C LYS A 197 2.27 -25.80 -2.41
N GLY A 198 1.32 -25.01 -2.91
CA GLY A 198 0.33 -24.33 -2.08
C GLY A 198 0.55 -22.82 -1.98
N LEU A 199 -0.04 -22.21 -0.96
CA LEU A 199 -0.19 -20.75 -0.87
C LEU A 199 1.03 -20.01 -0.32
N GLY A 200 2.10 -20.71 0.04
CA GLY A 200 3.25 -20.14 0.74
C GLY A 200 2.91 -19.68 2.17
N ASN A 201 3.77 -18.84 2.74
CA ASN A 201 3.55 -18.17 4.00
C ASN A 201 2.57 -17.01 3.85
N PHE A 202 1.64 -16.86 4.80
CA PHE A 202 0.67 -15.78 4.78
C PHE A 202 0.28 -15.34 6.20
N THR A 203 -0.26 -14.14 6.29
CA THR A 203 -0.77 -13.55 7.54
C THR A 203 -2.22 -13.14 7.34
N VAL A 204 -3.08 -13.46 8.31
CA VAL A 204 -4.50 -13.04 8.32
C VAL A 204 -4.69 -12.01 9.42
N THR A 205 -5.24 -10.85 9.06
CA THR A 205 -5.49 -9.73 9.98
C THR A 205 -6.97 -9.36 9.94
N SER A 206 -7.63 -9.17 11.08
CA SER A 206 -9.00 -8.67 11.11
C SER A 206 -9.05 -7.16 10.92
N PHE A 207 -10.08 -6.66 10.23
CA PHE A 207 -10.31 -5.21 10.15
C PHE A 207 -10.47 -4.55 11.54
N GLY A 208 -11.07 -5.27 12.50
CA GLY A 208 -11.26 -4.79 13.86
C GLY A 208 -9.95 -4.61 14.66
N ASP A 209 -8.86 -5.22 14.21
CA ASP A 209 -7.55 -5.16 14.86
C ASP A 209 -6.64 -4.08 14.22
N LEU A 210 -7.11 -3.40 13.16
CA LEU A 210 -6.31 -2.41 12.46
C LEU A 210 -6.05 -1.16 13.31
N LEU A 211 -4.80 -0.71 13.29
CA LEU A 211 -4.39 0.49 14.01
C LEU A 211 -4.41 1.68 13.07
N THR A 212 -5.30 2.64 13.33
CA THR A 212 -5.34 3.91 12.59
C THR A 212 -4.02 4.65 12.76
N VAL A 213 -3.42 5.02 11.64
CA VAL A 213 -2.22 5.84 11.60
C VAL A 213 -2.63 7.29 11.81
N LYS A 214 -2.03 7.96 12.80
CA LYS A 214 -2.22 9.40 12.94
C LYS A 214 -1.53 10.08 11.77
N ASN A 215 -2.23 11.02 11.14
CA ASN A 215 -1.65 11.87 10.11
C ASN A 215 -0.45 12.62 10.73
N SER A 216 0.75 12.20 10.35
CA SER A 216 2.01 12.68 10.89
C SER A 216 3.01 12.72 9.74
N THR A 217 3.48 13.94 9.46
CA THR A 217 4.61 14.31 8.60
C THR A 217 4.50 14.06 7.10
N ASP A 218 5.30 14.85 6.38
CA ASP A 218 5.69 15.02 4.96
C ASP A 218 5.13 14.12 3.85
N CYS A 219 4.65 12.91 4.13
CA CYS A 219 4.07 12.01 3.13
C CYS A 219 2.77 11.36 3.63
N TRP A 220 1.72 11.43 2.81
CA TRP A 220 0.48 10.69 3.05
C TRP A 220 0.20 9.82 1.82
N PRO A 221 0.56 8.52 1.80
CA PRO A 221 0.64 7.72 0.57
C PRO A 221 -0.71 7.20 0.06
N ILE A 222 -1.72 8.05 0.09
CA ILE A 222 -3.07 7.78 -0.38
C ILE A 222 -3.60 8.99 -1.16
N LYS A 223 -4.68 8.76 -1.90
CA LYS A 223 -5.37 9.75 -2.71
C LYS A 223 -6.89 9.48 -2.60
N PRO A 224 -7.75 10.46 -2.30
CA PRO A 224 -7.39 11.84 -1.93
C PRO A 224 -6.63 11.90 -0.58
N LYS A 225 -5.97 13.02 -0.32
CA LYS A 225 -5.17 13.20 0.92
C LYS A 225 -5.99 13.24 2.20
N SER A 226 -7.31 13.42 2.08
CA SER A 226 -8.26 13.37 3.19
C SER A 226 -8.53 11.96 3.70
N ASP A 227 -8.20 10.92 2.93
CA ASP A 227 -8.50 9.54 3.31
C ASP A 227 -7.66 9.09 4.50
N GLY A 228 -8.23 8.17 5.29
CA GLY A 228 -7.58 7.55 6.43
C GLY A 228 -6.61 6.45 6.02
N LEU A 229 -5.65 6.16 6.90
CA LEU A 229 -4.75 5.02 6.79
C LEU A 229 -4.80 4.20 8.07
N ALA A 230 -4.82 2.88 7.94
CA ALA A 230 -4.70 1.94 9.05
C ALA A 230 -3.68 0.85 8.72
N LEU A 231 -2.81 0.53 9.66
CA LEU A 231 -1.79 -0.51 9.48
C LEU A 231 -2.45 -1.89 9.53
N ILE A 232 -2.22 -2.67 8.47
CA ILE A 232 -2.65 -4.08 8.35
C ILE A 232 -1.64 -4.97 9.03
N THR A 233 -0.43 -5.02 8.49
CA THR A 233 0.61 -5.90 8.99
C THR A 233 1.98 -5.42 8.54
N GLU A 234 3.01 -5.97 9.18
CA GLU A 234 4.39 -5.77 8.82
C GLU A 234 5.06 -7.13 8.68
N ASN A 235 5.86 -7.29 7.62
CA ASN A 235 6.64 -8.49 7.38
C ASN A 235 8.10 -8.11 7.15
N THR A 236 9.00 -8.70 7.93
CA THR A 236 10.44 -8.44 7.81
C THR A 236 11.14 -9.64 7.21
N ALA A 237 11.66 -9.46 6.00
CA ALA A 237 12.58 -10.42 5.38
C ALA A 237 14.03 -9.99 5.67
N VAL A 238 14.93 -10.96 5.81
CA VAL A 238 16.36 -10.70 6.00
C VAL A 238 17.11 -11.17 4.76
N GLY A 239 17.54 -10.21 3.96
CA GLY A 239 18.38 -10.44 2.79
C GLY A 239 19.84 -10.14 3.07
N ASN A 240 20.67 -10.27 2.03
CA ASN A 240 22.07 -9.86 2.06
C ASN A 240 22.23 -8.44 1.49
N ARG A 241 23.46 -7.93 1.45
CA ARG A 241 23.74 -6.55 0.95
C ARG A 241 23.90 -6.46 -0.58
N THR A 242 23.49 -7.48 -1.34
CA THR A 242 23.59 -7.47 -2.80
C THR A 242 22.47 -6.67 -3.45
N VAL A 243 22.70 -6.24 -4.69
CA VAL A 243 21.68 -5.61 -5.54
C VAL A 243 20.53 -6.59 -5.80
N GLU A 244 20.84 -7.86 -6.07
CA GLU A 244 19.81 -8.90 -6.29
C GLU A 244 18.84 -9.01 -5.11
N SER A 245 19.36 -9.08 -3.88
CA SER A 245 18.52 -9.14 -2.68
C SER A 245 17.68 -7.88 -2.49
N MET A 246 18.15 -6.72 -2.97
CA MET A 246 17.35 -5.49 -2.97
C MET A 246 16.15 -5.64 -3.92
N TYR A 247 16.38 -6.09 -5.16
CA TYR A 247 15.32 -6.33 -6.14
C TYR A 247 14.31 -7.37 -5.66
N GLN A 248 14.79 -8.48 -5.11
CA GLN A 248 13.97 -9.59 -4.65
C GLN A 248 13.12 -9.28 -3.41
N GLU A 249 13.49 -8.29 -2.59
CA GLU A 249 12.75 -7.99 -1.35
C GLU A 249 12.03 -6.64 -1.38
N ALA A 250 12.65 -5.57 -1.91
CA ALA A 250 12.06 -4.24 -1.90
C ALA A 250 10.95 -4.07 -2.95
N TRP A 251 11.11 -4.69 -4.13
CA TRP A 251 10.14 -4.60 -5.22
C TRP A 251 9.38 -5.90 -5.46
N LYS A 252 9.40 -6.84 -4.49
CA LYS A 252 8.62 -8.06 -4.59
C LYS A 252 7.13 -7.78 -4.68
N ILE A 253 6.42 -8.58 -5.48
CA ILE A 253 4.98 -8.53 -5.59
C ILE A 253 4.38 -9.28 -4.40
N THR A 254 3.38 -8.68 -3.75
CA THR A 254 2.64 -9.25 -2.64
C THR A 254 1.17 -9.32 -3.00
N PRO A 255 0.61 -10.53 -3.21
CA PRO A 255 -0.82 -10.73 -3.32
C PRO A 255 -1.48 -10.45 -1.96
N VAL A 256 -2.63 -9.79 -2.00
CA VAL A 256 -3.43 -9.43 -0.84
C VAL A 256 -4.89 -9.77 -1.13
N LEU A 257 -5.43 -10.74 -0.41
CA LEU A 257 -6.85 -11.10 -0.47
C LEU A 257 -7.59 -10.32 0.60
N THR A 258 -8.50 -9.45 0.18
CA THR A 258 -9.38 -8.68 1.05
C THR A 258 -10.75 -9.33 1.08
N VAL A 259 -11.29 -9.59 2.28
CA VAL A 259 -12.57 -10.25 2.49
C VAL A 259 -13.45 -9.36 3.37
N PHE A 260 -14.57 -8.89 2.82
CA PHE A 260 -15.58 -8.13 3.54
C PHE A 260 -16.76 -9.03 3.89
N VAL A 261 -17.33 -8.82 5.08
CA VAL A 261 -18.38 -9.69 5.64
C VAL A 261 -19.58 -8.88 6.05
N GLY A 262 -20.75 -9.37 5.64
CA GLY A 262 -22.02 -8.81 6.07
C GLY A 262 -22.36 -9.20 7.51
N LYS A 263 -22.51 -8.22 8.42
CA LYS A 263 -22.99 -8.46 9.79
C LYS A 263 -24.44 -8.01 10.00
N GLY A 264 -25.37 -8.68 9.32
CA GLY A 264 -26.80 -8.42 9.46
C GLY A 264 -27.23 -7.01 9.00
N ASN A 265 -28.35 -6.51 9.54
CA ASN A 265 -29.02 -5.30 9.05
C ASN A 265 -28.25 -3.98 9.26
N SER A 266 -27.19 -3.97 10.05
CA SER A 266 -26.34 -2.79 10.32
C SER A 266 -24.99 -2.85 9.60
N SER A 267 -24.85 -3.76 8.64
CA SER A 267 -23.61 -3.96 7.89
C SER A 267 -23.48 -2.99 6.73
N LEU A 268 -22.24 -2.56 6.46
CA LEU A 268 -21.92 -1.79 5.24
C LEU A 268 -22.07 -2.62 3.96
N VAL A 269 -22.01 -3.95 4.08
CA VAL A 269 -22.17 -4.89 2.96
C VAL A 269 -23.28 -5.89 3.24
N ASP A 270 -24.16 -6.09 2.27
CA ASP A 270 -25.30 -7.03 2.37
C ASP A 270 -24.87 -8.49 2.19
N ARG A 271 -23.73 -8.72 1.53
CA ARG A 271 -23.17 -10.04 1.21
C ARG A 271 -21.67 -10.01 1.38
N ALA A 272 -21.09 -11.17 1.68
CA ALA A 272 -19.66 -11.31 1.71
C ALA A 272 -19.06 -11.06 0.32
N SER A 273 -18.00 -10.27 0.25
CA SER A 273 -17.23 -10.03 -0.97
C SER A 273 -15.76 -10.29 -0.71
N SER A 274 -15.07 -10.78 -1.73
CA SER A 274 -13.66 -11.15 -1.63
C SER A 274 -12.96 -10.72 -2.90
N GLN A 275 -11.82 -10.04 -2.76
CA GLN A 275 -11.08 -9.43 -3.86
C GLN A 275 -9.58 -9.61 -3.67
N MET A 276 -8.87 -9.91 -4.76
CA MET A 276 -7.42 -10.09 -4.77
C MET A 276 -6.75 -8.88 -5.42
N THR A 277 -5.77 -8.30 -4.74
CA THR A 277 -4.98 -7.15 -5.20
C THR A 277 -3.49 -7.45 -5.05
N CYS A 278 -2.67 -7.08 -6.03
CA CYS A 278 -1.24 -7.35 -6.01
C CYS A 278 -0.49 -6.03 -5.83
N LEU A 279 0.36 -5.98 -4.82
CA LEU A 279 1.08 -4.78 -4.40
C LEU A 279 2.58 -4.97 -4.54
N LYS A 280 3.25 -3.97 -5.09
CA LYS A 280 4.70 -3.79 -4.92
C LYS A 280 4.99 -2.30 -4.81
N VAL A 281 6.17 -1.95 -4.31
CA VAL A 281 6.66 -0.58 -4.43
C VAL A 281 6.87 -0.26 -5.91
N VAL A 282 6.46 0.93 -6.33
CA VAL A 282 6.68 1.45 -7.68
C VAL A 282 7.47 2.75 -7.57
N THR A 283 8.61 2.78 -8.25
CA THR A 283 9.50 3.94 -8.31
C THR A 283 9.93 4.13 -9.76
N GLU A 284 9.91 5.37 -10.23
CA GLU A 284 10.48 5.74 -11.52
C GLU A 284 11.81 6.43 -11.24
N GLU A 285 12.93 5.78 -11.57
CA GLU A 285 14.23 6.45 -11.61
C GLU A 285 14.16 7.48 -12.74
N ASN A 286 14.52 8.74 -12.48
CA ASN A 286 14.54 9.78 -13.51
C ASN A 286 15.93 9.76 -14.19
N PRO A 287 16.09 9.16 -15.38
CA PRO A 287 17.41 8.91 -15.97
C PRO A 287 18.12 10.19 -16.44
N GLU A 288 17.41 11.31 -16.61
CA GLU A 288 17.98 12.56 -17.12
C GLU A 288 18.87 13.30 -16.10
N GLU A 289 18.81 12.94 -14.82
CA GLU A 289 19.60 13.59 -13.75
C GLU A 289 20.83 12.78 -13.32
N GLU A 290 21.00 11.56 -13.83
CA GLU A 290 22.15 10.69 -13.53
C GLU A 290 23.43 11.03 -14.31
N GLU A 291 23.35 11.74 -15.44
CA GLU A 291 24.54 12.07 -16.25
C GLU A 291 25.57 12.97 -15.53
N ASN A 292 25.19 13.62 -14.42
CA ASN A 292 26.11 14.41 -13.60
C ASN A 292 26.53 13.78 -12.27
N SER A 293 26.03 12.59 -11.90
CA SER A 293 26.36 11.95 -10.62
C SER A 293 27.00 10.58 -10.81
N SER A 294 28.20 10.58 -11.40
CA SER A 294 29.13 9.46 -11.26
C SER A 294 29.64 9.35 -9.81
N LYS A 295 28.79 8.84 -8.89
CA LYS A 295 29.15 8.30 -7.57
C LYS A 295 27.93 7.68 -6.87
N ASN A 296 27.91 6.36 -6.88
CA ASN A 296 27.35 5.47 -5.85
C ASN A 296 25.82 5.28 -5.80
N SER A 297 25.42 4.06 -6.15
CA SER A 297 24.25 3.31 -5.62
C SER A 297 24.22 3.18 -4.07
N ALA A 298 25.09 3.90 -3.37
CA ALA A 298 25.08 4.08 -1.92
C ALA A 298 24.23 5.28 -1.47
N TYR A 299 23.77 6.16 -2.36
CA TYR A 299 22.93 7.29 -1.95
C TYR A 299 21.47 6.91 -1.65
N MET A 300 20.95 5.81 -2.23
CA MET A 300 19.71 5.19 -1.72
C MET A 300 19.84 4.70 -0.27
N LEU A 301 21.05 4.64 0.31
CA LEU A 301 21.36 4.07 1.63
C LEU A 301 21.61 5.12 2.74
N SER A 302 21.34 6.41 2.49
CA SER A 302 21.27 7.41 3.55
C SER A 302 20.00 7.20 4.38
N ALA A 303 20.01 6.19 5.26
CA ALA A 303 19.07 6.18 6.38
C ALA A 303 19.47 7.35 7.30
N SER A 304 18.60 8.35 7.40
CA SER A 304 18.77 9.55 8.22
C SER A 304 19.30 9.22 9.63
N PRO A 305 20.43 9.81 10.07
CA PRO A 305 20.96 9.62 11.42
C PRO A 305 20.48 10.71 12.39
N HIS A 306 19.27 11.26 12.21
CA HIS A 306 18.76 12.34 13.07
C HIS A 306 17.62 11.88 14.00
N VAL A 307 17.97 11.05 14.99
CA VAL A 307 17.25 11.08 16.28
C VAL A 307 17.92 12.16 17.12
N SER A 308 17.40 13.38 17.06
CA SER A 308 17.82 14.45 17.97
C SER A 308 17.25 14.17 19.36
N VAL A 309 18.07 13.56 20.23
CA VAL A 309 17.80 13.46 21.67
C VAL A 309 17.88 14.88 22.24
N MET A 310 16.72 15.47 22.56
CA MET A 310 16.68 16.67 23.42
C MET A 310 17.20 16.30 24.81
N ALA A 311 18.45 16.65 25.09
CA ALA A 311 18.93 16.74 26.46
C ALA A 311 18.31 17.99 27.12
N MET A 312 17.36 17.79 28.03
CA MET A 312 16.95 18.84 28.97
C MET A 312 18.11 19.14 29.93
N LEU A 313 18.75 20.30 29.77
CA LEU A 313 19.61 20.88 30.79
C LEU A 313 18.74 21.49 31.89
N ILE A 314 18.55 20.76 32.99
CA ILE A 314 18.11 21.34 34.26
C ILE A 314 19.34 21.96 34.91
N ALA A 315 19.48 23.28 34.80
CA ALA A 315 20.44 24.03 35.59
C ALA A 315 19.92 24.14 37.03
N ALA A 316 20.45 23.31 37.92
CA ALA A 316 20.35 23.50 39.36
C ALA A 316 21.35 24.58 39.78
N ALA A 317 20.87 25.82 40.01
CA ALA A 317 21.64 26.82 40.74
C ALA A 317 21.38 26.62 42.24
N TRP A 318 22.38 26.09 42.93
CA TRP A 318 22.41 25.99 44.38
C TRP A 318 22.68 27.37 45.01
N VAL A 319 21.94 27.61 46.08
CA VAL A 319 22.21 28.55 47.18
C VAL A 319 23.60 28.28 47.77
N VAL A 320 24.29 29.34 48.24
CA VAL A 320 24.93 29.49 49.58
C VAL A 320 25.97 30.63 49.54
N LEU A 321 25.61 31.76 50.17
CA LEU A 321 26.30 32.57 51.21
C LEU A 321 25.80 34.01 51.21
#